data_AF-A0A6G1HQE3-F1
#
_entry.id   AF-A0A6G1HQE3-F1
#
_cell.length_a   1.000
_cell.length_b   1.000
_cell.length_c   1.000
_cell.angle_alpha   90.00
_cell.angle_beta   90.00
_cell.angle_gamma   90.00
#
_symmetry.space_group_name_H-M   'P 1'
#
loop_
_entity.id
_entity.type
_entity.pdbx_description
1 polymer ?
#
loop_
_entity_poly.entity_id
_entity_poly.type
_entity_poly.pdbx_seq_one_letter_code
_entity_poly.pdbx_strand_id
1 'polypeptide(L)'
;MLTAHPEPLVSAVNWSLVDYVAVVGGWGTSALHLRQHIRGCGLLCKIADVVEIPGRDELDVDPLKLVYNWLSNKDRGCWLLVLDNAEDQALFSSDPPLADFLPQSHHGTILITSCSQSLASRLTGGVSAVLKAEPMDQDRGVSLLNKKLPESSACGQAIDMVEELEGMPLAIT
;
A
#
# COMPACT_ATOMS: atom_id res chain seq x y z
N MET A 1 -36.52 -0.81 -13.90
CA MET A 1 -36.12 -1.19 -12.53
C MET A 1 -34.68 -1.62 -12.58
N LEU A 2 -33.76 -0.74 -12.19
CA LEU A 2 -32.34 -1.06 -12.06
C LEU A 2 -32.17 -1.82 -10.75
N THR A 3 -31.74 -3.07 -10.84
CA THR A 3 -31.38 -3.89 -9.69
C THR A 3 -30.09 -3.35 -9.09
N ALA A 4 -30.20 -2.74 -7.91
CA ALA A 4 -29.04 -2.44 -7.09
C ALA A 4 -28.35 -3.76 -6.72
N HIS A 5 -27.12 -3.95 -7.19
CA HIS A 5 -26.25 -5.00 -6.67
C HIS A 5 -25.93 -4.66 -5.20
N PRO A 6 -26.08 -5.60 -4.26
CA PRO A 6 -25.69 -5.37 -2.87
C PRO A 6 -24.17 -5.15 -2.80
N GLU A 7 -23.77 -4.03 -2.19
CA GLU A 7 -22.40 -3.77 -1.74
C GLU A 7 -21.91 -4.97 -0.92
N PRO A 8 -20.77 -5.61 -1.24
CA PRO A 8 -20.24 -6.70 -0.45
C PRO A 8 -19.83 -6.18 0.93
N LEU A 9 -20.19 -6.96 1.94
CA LEU A 9 -20.12 -6.67 3.36
C LEU A 9 -18.68 -6.43 3.85
N VAL A 10 -18.20 -5.18 3.80
CA VAL A 10 -17.03 -4.72 4.58
C VAL A 10 -17.41 -4.55 6.08
N SER A 11 -18.62 -4.95 6.49
CA SER A 11 -19.22 -4.63 7.78
C SER A 11 -18.72 -5.48 8.96
N ALA A 12 -17.82 -6.44 8.73
CA ALA A 12 -17.32 -7.34 9.79
C ALA A 12 -15.92 -6.97 10.32
N VAL A 13 -15.22 -6.02 9.67
CA VAL A 13 -13.88 -5.59 10.11
C VAL A 13 -14.03 -4.58 11.25
N ASN A 14 -13.50 -4.92 12.43
CA ASN A 14 -13.46 -3.99 13.55
C ASN A 14 -12.24 -3.09 13.41
N TRP A 15 -12.43 -1.95 12.74
CA TRP A 15 -11.40 -0.94 12.46
C TRP A 15 -10.81 -0.27 13.71
N SER A 16 -11.32 -0.55 14.92
CA SER A 16 -10.77 -0.04 16.18
C SER A 16 -9.66 -0.90 16.80
N LEU A 17 -9.40 -2.09 16.24
CA LEU A 17 -8.45 -3.07 16.82
C LEU A 17 -7.08 -3.08 16.15
N VAL A 18 -6.89 -2.31 15.08
CA VAL A 18 -5.65 -2.23 14.31
C VAL A 18 -5.41 -0.80 13.85
N ASP A 19 -4.18 -0.33 14.01
CA ASP A 19 -3.75 0.90 13.37
C ASP A 19 -3.49 0.60 11.87
N TYR A 20 -4.44 1.03 11.03
CA TYR A 20 -4.21 1.12 9.60
C TYR A 20 -3.75 2.53 9.28
N VAL A 21 -2.69 2.64 8.49
CA VAL A 21 -2.28 3.92 7.91
C VAL A 21 -2.27 3.74 6.41
N ALA A 22 -3.10 4.51 5.70
CA ALA A 22 -3.04 4.52 4.25
C ALA A 22 -2.30 5.77 3.76
N VAL A 23 -1.25 5.61 2.96
CA VAL A 23 -0.58 6.73 2.29
C VAL A 23 -1.12 6.87 0.88
N VAL A 24 -1.72 8.01 0.58
CA VAL A 24 -2.24 8.31 -0.76
C VAL A 24 -1.24 9.14 -1.55
N GLY A 25 -0.65 8.54 -2.58
CA GLY A 25 0.22 9.22 -3.54
C GLY A 25 -0.59 9.73 -4.74
N GLY A 26 -0.72 11.05 -4.88
CA GLY A 26 -1.43 11.70 -5.99
C GLY A 26 -0.50 12.28 -7.05
N TRP A 27 0.51 11.52 -7.49
CA TRP A 27 1.50 12.01 -8.46
C TRP A 27 1.09 11.57 -9.87
N GLY A 28 0.93 12.53 -10.77
CA GLY A 28 0.20 12.42 -12.04
C GLY A 28 0.44 11.15 -12.87
N THR A 29 -0.65 10.57 -13.35
CA THR A 29 -0.69 9.50 -14.34
C THR A 29 -0.18 10.01 -15.69
N SER A 30 1.13 10.10 -15.90
CA SER A 30 1.73 10.24 -17.24
C SER A 30 3.18 9.74 -17.34
N ALA A 31 3.65 8.87 -16.45
CA ALA A 31 4.81 8.00 -16.73
C ALA A 31 4.98 7.01 -15.59
N LEU A 32 4.51 5.78 -15.78
CA LEU A 32 5.13 4.51 -15.38
C LEU A 32 4.05 3.42 -15.41
N HIS A 33 4.02 2.68 -16.51
CA HIS A 33 3.34 1.39 -16.56
C HIS A 33 4.25 0.35 -15.91
N LEU A 34 4.36 0.38 -14.58
CA LEU A 34 4.98 -0.70 -13.80
C LEU A 34 3.87 -1.50 -13.13
N ARG A 35 3.12 -2.24 -13.96
CA ARG A 35 2.20 -3.27 -13.48
C ARG A 35 3.02 -4.40 -12.87
N GLN A 36 3.23 -4.38 -11.57
CA GLN A 36 3.58 -5.61 -10.86
C GLN A 36 2.31 -6.45 -10.73
N HIS A 37 2.13 -7.37 -11.69
CA HIS A 37 1.17 -8.47 -11.55
C HIS A 37 1.73 -9.48 -10.54
N ILE A 38 1.59 -9.18 -9.25
CA ILE A 38 1.74 -10.20 -8.21
C ILE A 38 0.35 -10.75 -7.93
N ARG A 39 0.05 -11.92 -8.52
CA ARG A 39 -1.16 -12.68 -8.17
C ARG A 39 -1.13 -12.95 -6.66
N GLY A 40 -2.25 -12.67 -5.97
CA GLY A 40 -2.34 -12.71 -4.49
C GLY A 40 -1.76 -13.96 -3.81
N CYS A 41 -1.89 -15.15 -4.42
CA CYS A 41 -1.32 -16.38 -3.88
C CYS A 41 0.23 -16.39 -3.85
N GLY A 42 0.88 -15.83 -4.87
CA GLY A 42 2.35 -15.83 -4.97
C GLY A 42 3.03 -14.87 -3.99
N LEU A 43 2.33 -13.84 -3.51
CA LEU A 43 2.84 -12.93 -2.48
C LEU A 43 2.87 -13.61 -1.12
N LEU A 44 1.81 -14.33 -0.78
CA LEU A 44 1.64 -14.91 0.56
C LEU A 44 2.54 -16.11 0.80
N CYS A 45 2.77 -16.95 -0.23
CA CYS A 45 3.79 -17.99 -0.16
C CYS A 45 5.17 -17.37 0.11
N LYS A 46 5.53 -16.28 -0.59
CA LYS A 46 6.81 -15.60 -0.35
C LYS A 46 6.93 -15.06 1.07
N ILE A 47 5.85 -14.52 1.64
CA ILE A 47 5.85 -14.06 3.04
C ILE A 47 6.08 -15.25 3.97
N ALA A 48 5.35 -16.36 3.77
CA ALA A 48 5.51 -17.56 4.58
C ALA A 48 6.93 -18.15 4.48
N ASP A 49 7.53 -18.10 3.30
CA ASP A 49 8.90 -18.56 3.03
C ASP A 49 9.94 -17.69 3.73
N VAL A 50 9.87 -16.36 3.56
CA VAL A 50 10.83 -15.40 4.11
C VAL A 50 10.79 -15.39 5.64
N VAL A 51 9.60 -15.51 6.23
CA VAL A 51 9.40 -15.53 7.69
C VAL A 51 9.55 -16.95 8.26
N GLU A 52 9.84 -17.93 7.39
CA GLU A 52 10.02 -19.34 7.75
C GLU A 52 8.87 -19.91 8.58
N ILE A 53 7.64 -19.59 8.20
CA ILE A 53 6.45 -20.05 8.93
C ILE A 53 6.41 -21.60 8.91
N PRO A 54 6.28 -22.26 10.07
CA PRO A 54 6.12 -23.72 10.12
C PRO A 54 4.85 -24.17 9.37
N GLY A 55 4.95 -25.23 8.58
CA GLY A 55 3.83 -25.77 7.79
C GLY A 55 3.67 -25.16 6.39
N ARG A 56 4.56 -24.25 5.97
CA ARG A 56 4.52 -23.62 4.63
C ARG A 56 4.73 -24.58 3.45
N ASP A 57 5.43 -25.69 3.67
CA ASP A 57 5.73 -26.70 2.65
C ASP A 57 4.65 -27.80 2.56
N GLU A 58 3.60 -27.71 3.37
CA GLU A 58 2.52 -28.70 3.38
C GLU A 58 1.59 -28.51 2.17
N LEU A 59 1.36 -29.59 1.42
CA LEU A 59 0.67 -29.56 0.12
C LEU A 59 -0.80 -29.11 0.17
N ASP A 60 -1.42 -29.09 1.34
CA ASP A 60 -2.85 -28.78 1.54
C ASP A 60 -3.08 -27.57 2.45
N VAL A 61 -2.03 -26.81 2.74
CA VAL A 61 -2.14 -25.61 3.56
C VAL A 61 -2.48 -24.40 2.69
N ASP A 62 -3.57 -23.73 3.03
CA ASP A 62 -3.94 -22.43 2.47
C ASP A 62 -2.96 -21.36 2.97
N PRO A 63 -2.13 -20.76 2.09
CA PRO A 63 -1.13 -19.76 2.46
C PRO A 63 -1.75 -18.53 3.15
N LEU A 64 -2.99 -18.17 2.80
CA LEU A 64 -3.72 -17.06 3.43
C LEU A 64 -3.93 -17.33 4.92
N LYS A 65 -4.49 -18.50 5.23
CA LYS A 65 -4.77 -18.91 6.61
C LYS A 65 -3.49 -19.09 7.40
N LEU A 66 -2.44 -19.61 6.77
CA LEU A 66 -1.15 -19.80 7.42
C LEU A 66 -0.55 -18.46 7.89
N VAL A 67 -0.47 -17.49 6.97
CA VAL A 67 0.05 -16.15 7.28
C VAL A 67 -0.84 -15.42 8.28
N TYR A 68 -2.18 -15.48 8.10
CA TYR A 68 -3.14 -14.89 9.03
C TYR A 68 -2.98 -15.43 10.45
N ASN A 69 -2.93 -16.76 10.62
CA ASN A 69 -2.81 -17.39 11.93
C ASN A 69 -1.47 -17.06 12.59
N TRP A 70 -0.40 -16.98 11.80
CA TRP A 70 0.92 -16.62 12.32
C TRP A 70 0.95 -15.17 12.82
N LEU A 71 0.46 -14.22 12.02
CA LEU A 71 0.39 -12.80 12.39
C LEU A 71 -0.62 -12.53 13.53
N SER A 72 -1.63 -13.38 13.70
CA SER A 72 -2.60 -13.25 14.80
C SER A 72 -2.07 -13.79 16.13
N ASN A 73 -0.97 -14.55 16.11
CA ASN A 73 -0.42 -15.17 17.30
C ASN A 73 0.45 -14.18 18.11
N LYS A 74 0.00 -13.86 19.33
CA LYS A 74 0.66 -12.92 20.25
C LYS A 74 2.09 -13.30 20.62
N ASP A 75 2.42 -14.59 20.56
CA ASP A 75 3.76 -15.08 20.87
C ASP A 75 4.78 -14.76 19.76
N ARG A 76 4.33 -14.23 18.61
CA ARG A 76 5.20 -13.82 17.50
C ARG A 76 5.74 -12.39 17.63
N GLY A 77 5.38 -11.69 18.71
CA GLY A 77 5.84 -10.32 18.96
C GLY A 77 5.20 -9.31 18.02
N CYS A 78 5.73 -8.08 18.04
CA CYS A 78 5.17 -7.00 17.23
C CYS A 78 5.59 -7.12 15.76
N TRP A 79 4.68 -6.82 14.85
CA TRP A 79 4.94 -6.87 13.40
C TRP A 79 4.37 -5.66 12.66
N LEU A 80 4.96 -5.37 11.50
CA LEU A 80 4.48 -4.37 10.55
C LEU A 80 4.31 -5.05 9.20
N LEU A 81 3.08 -5.01 8.65
CA LEU A 81 2.80 -5.48 7.30
C LEU A 81 2.63 -4.27 6.39
N VAL A 82 3.40 -4.22 5.30
CA VAL A 82 3.30 -3.14 4.29
C VAL A 82 2.62 -3.69 3.04
N LEU A 83 1.44 -3.17 2.72
CA LEU A 83 0.71 -3.45 1.49
C LEU A 83 0.96 -2.30 0.50
N ASP A 84 1.96 -2.49 -0.36
CA ASP A 84 2.34 -1.48 -1.34
C ASP A 84 1.43 -1.53 -2.58
N ASN A 85 1.05 -0.36 -3.09
CA ASN A 85 0.27 -0.20 -4.33
C ASN A 85 -1.10 -0.92 -4.32
N ALA A 86 -1.86 -0.73 -3.23
CA ALA A 86 -3.19 -1.26 -2.99
C ALA A 86 -4.28 -0.58 -3.85
N GLU A 87 -4.15 -0.73 -5.16
CA GLU A 87 -5.14 -0.31 -6.17
C GLU A 87 -5.81 -1.50 -6.85
N ASP A 88 -5.27 -2.69 -6.61
CA ASP A 88 -5.82 -3.91 -7.17
C ASP A 88 -7.19 -4.17 -6.54
N GLN A 89 -8.24 -4.05 -7.37
CA GLN A 89 -9.60 -4.42 -6.97
C GLN A 89 -9.64 -5.85 -6.43
N ALA A 90 -8.67 -6.72 -6.77
CA ALA A 90 -8.53 -8.05 -6.19
C ALA A 90 -8.49 -8.06 -4.65
N LEU A 91 -8.09 -6.98 -3.97
CA LEU A 91 -8.18 -6.89 -2.49
C LEU A 91 -9.62 -7.05 -1.99
N PHE A 92 -10.59 -6.56 -2.76
CA PHE A 92 -12.01 -6.54 -2.42
C PHE A 92 -12.88 -7.44 -3.31
N SER A 93 -12.36 -7.83 -4.47
CA SER A 93 -13.10 -8.54 -5.51
C SER A 93 -12.68 -10.00 -5.66
N SER A 94 -11.72 -10.47 -4.86
CA SER A 94 -11.44 -11.90 -4.72
C SER A 94 -12.58 -12.59 -3.95
N ASP A 95 -12.75 -13.89 -4.18
CA ASP A 95 -13.71 -14.73 -3.46
C ASP A 95 -12.94 -15.88 -2.79
N PRO A 96 -12.72 -15.84 -1.46
CA PRO A 96 -13.02 -14.74 -0.54
C PRO A 96 -12.07 -13.51 -0.69
N PRO A 97 -12.50 -12.29 -0.31
CA PRO A 97 -11.68 -11.08 -0.39
C PRO A 97 -10.40 -11.17 0.45
N LEU A 98 -9.25 -10.72 -0.08
CA LEU A 98 -7.99 -10.68 0.68
C LEU A 98 -8.11 -9.84 1.96
N ALA A 99 -8.94 -8.78 1.94
CA ALA A 99 -9.22 -7.95 3.10
C ALA A 99 -9.72 -8.75 4.32
N ASP A 100 -10.43 -9.85 4.09
CA ASP A 100 -10.95 -10.71 5.17
C ASP A 100 -9.84 -11.54 5.85
N PHE A 101 -8.67 -11.67 5.20
CA PHE A 101 -7.49 -12.35 5.73
C PHE A 101 -6.43 -11.37 6.27
N LEU A 102 -6.78 -10.09 6.42
CA LEU A 102 -5.91 -9.15 7.13
C LEU A 102 -6.09 -9.36 8.64
N PRO A 103 -5.02 -9.74 9.36
CA PRO A 103 -5.09 -10.05 10.78
C PRO A 103 -5.47 -8.82 11.59
N GLN A 104 -6.48 -8.97 12.45
CA GLN A 104 -6.84 -7.97 13.44
C GLN A 104 -6.06 -8.22 14.72
N SER A 105 -4.94 -7.50 14.90
CA SER A 105 -4.03 -7.70 16.01
C SER A 105 -3.63 -6.39 16.68
N HIS A 106 -3.71 -6.36 18.01
CA HIS A 106 -3.22 -5.27 18.88
C HIS A 106 -1.69 -5.22 18.97
N HIS A 107 -0.98 -6.24 18.48
CA HIS A 107 0.48 -6.25 18.38
C HIS A 107 0.96 -6.10 16.93
N GLY A 108 0.06 -5.79 16.00
CA GLY A 108 0.36 -5.64 14.59
C GLY A 108 -0.10 -4.30 14.04
N THR A 109 0.66 -3.77 13.08
CA THR A 109 0.28 -2.57 12.33
C THR A 109 0.28 -2.90 10.84
N ILE A 110 -0.70 -2.40 10.10
CA ILE A 110 -0.76 -2.55 8.64
C ILE A 110 -0.62 -1.16 8.00
N LEU A 111 0.47 -0.96 7.25
CA LEU A 111 0.69 0.22 6.43
C LEU A 111 0.27 -0.10 5.00
N ILE A 112 -0.63 0.70 4.44
CA ILE A 112 -1.13 0.54 3.08
C ILE A 112 -0.66 1.75 2.27
N THR A 113 -0.16 1.56 1.06
CA THR A 113 0.06 2.66 0.11
C THR A 113 -0.89 2.47 -1.07
N SER A 114 -1.53 3.54 -1.56
CA SER A 114 -2.50 3.46 -2.66
C SER A 114 -2.57 4.79 -3.39
N CYS A 115 -2.70 4.87 -4.72
CA CYS A 115 -3.02 6.14 -5.35
C CYS A 115 -4.52 6.52 -5.24
N SER A 116 -5.36 5.61 -4.70
CA SER A 116 -6.79 5.80 -4.62
C SER A 116 -7.23 6.15 -3.21
N GLN A 117 -7.58 7.41 -2.99
CA GLN A 117 -8.13 7.87 -1.71
C GLN A 117 -9.41 7.13 -1.31
N SER A 118 -10.23 6.73 -2.28
CA SER A 118 -11.46 5.98 -2.04
C SER A 118 -11.15 4.57 -1.50
N LEU A 119 -10.21 3.85 -2.14
CA LEU A 119 -9.80 2.52 -1.66
C LEU A 119 -9.11 2.59 -0.31
N ALA A 120 -8.19 3.56 -0.13
CA ALA A 120 -7.54 3.83 1.15
C ALA A 120 -8.58 4.01 2.27
N SER A 121 -9.55 4.90 2.08
CA SER A 121 -10.59 5.18 3.08
C SER A 121 -11.45 3.96 3.41
N ARG A 122 -11.74 3.10 2.41
CA ARG A 122 -12.46 1.83 2.63
C ARG A 122 -11.62 0.81 3.40
N LEU A 123 -10.31 0.74 3.11
CA LEU A 123 -9.36 -0.15 3.77
C LEU A 123 -8.96 0.30 5.18
N THR A 124 -9.25 1.54 5.57
CA THR A 124 -8.90 2.08 6.89
C THR A 124 -10.13 2.36 7.77
N GLY A 125 -11.33 2.02 7.29
CA GLY A 125 -12.58 2.33 8.01
C GLY A 125 -12.95 3.82 8.05
N GLY A 126 -12.29 4.67 7.26
CA GLY A 126 -12.56 6.10 7.17
C GLY A 126 -11.34 6.95 6.81
N VAL A 127 -11.58 8.23 6.49
CA VAL A 127 -10.55 9.19 6.05
C VAL A 127 -9.56 9.61 7.14
N SER A 128 -9.88 9.44 8.43
CA SER A 128 -9.03 9.89 9.54
C SER A 128 -7.71 9.14 9.64
N ALA A 129 -7.66 7.92 9.12
CA ALA A 129 -6.49 7.05 9.09
C ALA A 129 -5.73 7.12 7.75
N VAL A 130 -6.12 8.05 6.86
CA VAL A 130 -5.49 8.26 5.56
C VAL A 130 -4.55 9.46 5.64
N LEU A 131 -3.27 9.22 5.39
CA LEU A 131 -2.25 10.24 5.21
C LEU A 131 -2.11 10.55 3.73
N LYS A 132 -2.37 11.79 3.34
CA LYS A 132 -2.11 12.24 1.97
C LYS A 132 -0.64 12.60 1.83
N ALA A 133 0.03 12.04 0.83
CA ALA A 133 1.37 12.47 0.46
C ALA A 133 1.25 13.84 -0.23
N GLU A 134 1.86 14.86 0.37
CA GLU A 134 1.88 16.21 -0.17
C GLU A 134 3.11 16.45 -1.05
N PRO A 135 3.06 17.45 -1.94
CA PRO A 135 4.16 17.72 -2.87
C PRO A 135 5.46 17.96 -2.14
N MET A 136 6.56 17.54 -2.76
CA MET A 136 7.87 17.84 -2.20
C MET A 136 8.01 19.36 -2.16
N ASP A 137 8.42 19.89 -1.02
CA ASP A 137 8.73 21.31 -0.92
C ASP A 137 9.85 21.68 -1.89
N GLN A 138 9.84 22.96 -2.28
CA GLN A 138 10.73 23.50 -3.29
C GLN A 138 12.21 23.25 -2.98
N ASP A 139 12.63 23.41 -1.73
CA ASP A 139 14.03 23.22 -1.32
C ASP A 139 14.48 21.77 -1.50
N ARG A 140 13.63 20.81 -1.08
CA ARG A 140 13.89 19.38 -1.30
C ARG A 140 13.81 19.01 -2.77
N GLY A 141 12.89 19.60 -3.53
CA GLY A 141 12.75 19.39 -4.98
C GLY A 141 13.99 19.85 -5.74
N VAL A 142 14.51 21.06 -5.43
CA VAL A 142 15.75 21.60 -6.01
C VAL A 142 16.94 20.73 -5.61
N SER A 143 16.99 20.29 -4.35
CA SER A 143 18.03 19.35 -3.89
C SER A 143 18.00 18.03 -4.65
N LEU A 144 16.82 17.48 -4.92
CA LEU A 144 16.64 16.25 -5.68
C LEU A 144 17.04 16.43 -7.15
N LEU A 145 16.61 17.53 -7.78
CA LEU A 145 16.95 17.87 -9.16
C LEU A 145 18.47 18.01 -9.33
N ASN A 146 19.12 18.75 -8.45
CA ASN A 146 20.57 18.96 -8.50
C ASN A 146 21.37 17.68 -8.27
N LYS A 147 20.82 16.70 -7.54
CA LYS A 147 21.44 15.37 -7.39
C LYS A 147 21.33 14.51 -8.66
N LYS A 148 20.36 14.80 -9.53
CA LYS A 148 20.10 14.05 -10.77
C LYS A 148 20.79 14.66 -11.97
N LEU A 149 21.05 15.97 -11.93
CA LEU A 149 21.79 16.68 -12.96
C LEU A 149 23.31 16.48 -12.80
N PRO A 150 24.08 16.37 -13.90
CA PRO A 150 25.54 16.42 -13.87
C PRO A 150 26.05 17.73 -13.24
N GLU A 151 27.23 17.70 -12.58
CA GLU A 151 27.81 18.89 -11.92
C GLU A 151 28.06 20.09 -12.84
N SER A 152 28.11 19.89 -14.16
CA SER A 152 28.24 20.95 -15.16
C SER A 152 26.93 21.70 -15.47
N SER A 153 25.79 21.21 -14.97
CA SER A 153 24.45 21.77 -15.21
C SER A 153 24.05 22.71 -14.07
N ALA A 154 24.87 23.72 -13.80
CA ALA A 154 24.51 24.79 -12.87
C ALA A 154 23.48 25.71 -13.54
N CYS A 155 22.21 25.32 -13.51
CA CYS A 155 21.13 26.15 -14.03
C CYS A 155 20.47 26.93 -12.90
N GLY A 156 20.50 28.26 -12.99
CA GLY A 156 19.74 29.17 -12.12
C GLY A 156 18.21 29.05 -12.26
N GLN A 157 17.71 28.07 -13.02
CA GLN A 157 16.29 27.79 -13.27
C GLN A 157 15.80 26.54 -12.54
N ALA A 158 16.59 25.94 -11.64
CA ALA A 158 16.19 24.74 -10.90
C ALA A 158 14.89 24.94 -10.11
N ILE A 159 14.65 26.16 -9.63
CA ILE A 159 13.41 26.57 -8.98
C ILE A 159 12.24 26.49 -9.96
N ASP A 160 12.33 27.16 -11.11
CA ASP A 160 11.28 27.21 -12.13
C ASP A 160 10.93 25.80 -12.63
N MET A 161 11.94 24.95 -12.79
CA MET A 161 11.75 23.55 -13.18
C MET A 161 11.02 22.74 -12.10
N VAL A 162 11.39 22.90 -10.83
CA VAL A 162 10.70 22.20 -9.73
C VAL A 162 9.26 22.68 -9.58
N GLU A 163 9.01 23.97 -9.82
CA GLU A 163 7.67 24.55 -9.85
C GLU A 163 6.84 23.99 -11.02
N GLU A 164 7.42 23.92 -12.23
CA GLU A 164 6.77 23.31 -13.41
C GLU A 164 6.47 21.81 -13.21
N LEU A 165 7.35 21.11 -12.50
CA LEU A 165 7.16 19.71 -12.12
C LEU A 165 6.30 19.55 -10.86
N GLU A 166 5.67 20.62 -10.38
CA GLU A 166 4.76 20.67 -9.23
C GLU A 166 5.35 20.04 -7.95
N GLY A 167 6.68 20.07 -7.79
CA GLY A 167 7.35 19.40 -6.67
C GLY A 167 7.13 17.88 -6.64
N MET A 168 6.76 17.25 -7.77
CA MET A 168 6.52 15.81 -7.85
C MET A 168 7.85 15.05 -7.89
N PRO A 169 8.19 14.24 -6.87
CA PRO A 169 9.48 13.55 -6.83
C PRO A 169 9.74 12.70 -8.07
N LEU A 170 8.71 11.99 -8.54
CA LEU A 170 8.81 11.09 -9.69
C LEU A 170 8.97 11.84 -11.02
N ALA A 171 8.53 13.11 -11.10
CA ALA A 171 8.72 13.92 -12.29
C ALA A 171 10.11 14.59 -12.33
N ILE A 172 10.76 14.75 -11.16
CA ILE A 172 12.11 15.33 -11.02
C ILE A 172 13.21 14.31 -11.33
N THR A 173 12.97 13.01 -11.13
CA THR A 173 14.00 11.95 -11.19
C THR A 173 13.97 11.09 -12.43
#